data_AF-A0A2G2Z125-F1
#
_entry.id   AF-A0A2G2Z125-F1
#
_cell.length_a   1.000
_cell.length_b   1.000
_cell.length_c   1.000
_cell.angle_alpha   90.00
_cell.angle_beta   90.00
_cell.angle_gamma   90.00
#
_symmetry.space_group_name_H-M   'P 1'
#
loop_
_entity.id
_entity.type
_entity.pdbx_description
1 polymer ?
#
loop_
_entity_poly.entity_id
_entity_poly.type
_entity_poly.pdbx_seq_one_letter_code
_entity_poly.pdbx_strand_id
1 'polypeptide(L)'
;MLKTVINANLLADVLDKSVVDWPLFEAEELSKMALHCCKLRCRDRPDLETEVLPFLKKLFEFAEMHVKVQGKLRAPSQYFCPILQEVMEDPHIAADGFTYEHRAMKAWVDRHNVSPVTKHRLQHQMLTPNRTYALPYKIGGHVKTSA
;
A
#
# COMPACT_ATOMS: atom_id res chain seq x y z
N MET A 1 7.57 29.89 -9.60
CA MET A 1 7.85 29.25 -8.30
C MET A 1 8.62 27.94 -8.51
N LEU A 2 8.00 26.85 -8.96
CA LEU A 2 8.66 25.53 -9.07
C LEU A 2 9.94 25.51 -9.94
N LYS A 3 9.94 26.18 -11.10
CA LYS A 3 11.14 26.29 -11.96
C LYS A 3 12.34 26.90 -11.24
N THR A 4 12.11 27.93 -10.44
CA THR A 4 13.16 28.61 -9.65
C THR A 4 13.70 27.68 -8.57
N VAL A 5 12.80 26.94 -7.91
CA VAL A 5 13.14 26.00 -6.84
C VAL A 5 14.02 24.86 -7.36
N ILE A 6 13.66 24.24 -8.48
CA ILE A 6 14.46 23.17 -9.10
C ILE A 6 15.83 23.70 -9.52
N ASN A 7 15.89 24.86 -10.19
CA ASN A 7 17.15 25.44 -10.66
C ASN A 7 18.09 25.83 -9.51
N ALA A 8 17.53 26.21 -8.35
CA ALA A 8 18.29 26.56 -7.16
C ALA A 8 18.63 25.33 -6.29
N ASN A 9 18.24 24.13 -6.71
CA ASN A 9 18.38 22.89 -5.94
C ASN A 9 17.71 22.95 -4.55
N LEU A 10 16.60 23.68 -4.44
CA LEU A 10 15.84 23.90 -3.19
C LEU A 10 14.58 23.03 -3.11
N LEU A 11 14.50 21.95 -3.89
CA LEU A 11 13.30 21.12 -3.96
C LEU A 11 12.94 20.52 -2.59
N ALA A 12 13.93 20.09 -1.82
CA ALA A 12 13.72 19.53 -0.49
C ALA A 12 12.99 20.50 0.48
N ASP A 13 13.17 21.80 0.31
CA ASP A 13 12.61 22.81 1.21
C ASP A 13 11.10 23.04 1.01
N VAL A 14 10.58 22.67 -0.16
CA VAL A 14 9.16 22.84 -0.53
C VAL A 14 8.34 21.56 -0.46
N LEU A 15 8.99 20.40 -0.29
CA LEU A 15 8.31 19.12 -0.12
C LEU A 15 7.63 19.02 1.25
N ASP A 16 6.62 18.14 1.35
CA ASP A 16 5.92 17.89 2.61
C ASP A 16 6.88 17.33 3.65
N LYS A 17 7.12 18.13 4.71
CA LYS A 17 8.06 17.81 5.79
C LYS A 17 7.59 16.66 6.68
N SER A 18 6.33 16.24 6.58
CA SER A 18 5.81 15.08 7.31
C SER A 18 6.30 13.75 6.73
N VAL A 19 6.76 13.74 5.47
CA VAL A 19 7.33 12.56 4.81
C VAL A 19 8.84 12.61 4.97
N VAL A 20 9.38 11.63 5.69
CA VAL A 20 10.79 11.59 6.11
C VAL A 20 11.75 11.07 5.05
N ASP A 21 11.24 10.33 4.06
CA ASP A 21 12.05 9.59 3.09
C ASP A 21 11.62 9.88 1.64
N TRP A 22 11.49 11.16 1.31
CA TRP A 22 11.24 11.57 -0.08
C TRP A 22 12.32 11.01 -1.02
N PRO A 23 11.93 10.32 -2.12
CA PRO A 23 12.85 9.97 -3.19
C PRO A 23 13.19 11.24 -3.98
N LEU A 24 14.15 12.02 -3.46
CA LEU A 24 14.43 13.38 -3.97
C LEU A 24 14.79 13.40 -5.46
N PHE A 25 15.51 12.38 -5.93
CA PHE A 25 15.90 12.26 -7.33
C PHE A 25 14.68 12.08 -8.24
N GLU A 26 13.81 11.12 -7.94
CA GLU A 26 12.58 10.85 -8.67
C GLU A 26 11.58 12.01 -8.56
N ALA A 27 11.51 12.64 -7.39
CA ALA A 27 10.69 13.83 -7.17
C ALA A 27 11.15 15.01 -8.03
N GLU A 28 12.47 15.20 -8.20
CA GLU A 28 13.03 16.22 -9.07
C GLU A 28 12.75 15.92 -10.54
N GLU A 29 12.97 14.69 -10.99
CA GLU A 29 12.67 14.27 -12.35
C GLU A 29 11.18 14.45 -12.69
N LEU A 30 10.29 14.07 -11.77
CA LEU A 30 8.85 14.29 -11.94
C LEU A 30 8.51 15.78 -12.00
N SER A 31 9.16 16.60 -11.17
CA SER A 31 8.96 18.05 -11.17
C SER A 31 9.44 18.69 -12.48
N LYS A 32 10.55 18.22 -13.06
CA LYS A 32 11.03 18.65 -14.38
C LYS A 32 10.06 18.27 -15.48
N MET A 33 9.55 17.02 -15.48
CA MET A 33 8.53 16.57 -16.43
C MET A 33 7.26 17.42 -16.31
N ALA A 34 6.79 17.69 -15.09
CA ALA A 34 5.63 18.55 -14.85
C ALA A 34 5.83 19.97 -15.40
N LEU A 35 7.03 20.56 -15.23
CA LEU A 35 7.35 21.86 -15.84
C LEU A 35 7.36 21.81 -17.37
N HIS A 36 7.73 20.67 -17.96
CA HIS A 36 7.68 20.47 -19.40
C HIS A 36 6.23 20.35 -19.91
N CYS A 37 5.37 19.63 -19.18
CA CYS A 37 3.93 19.57 -19.46
C CYS A 37 3.24 20.94 -19.30
N CYS A 38 3.72 21.79 -18.39
CA CYS A 38 3.15 23.10 -18.09
C CYS A 38 3.68 24.25 -18.98
N LYS A 39 4.35 23.96 -20.11
CA LYS A 39 4.78 25.01 -21.05
C LYS A 39 3.57 25.77 -21.58
N LEU A 40 3.75 27.10 -21.74
CA LEU A 40 2.68 28.01 -22.16
C LEU A 40 2.15 27.67 -23.57
N ARG A 41 3.05 27.28 -24.48
CA ARG A 41 2.68 26.90 -25.84
C ARG A 41 2.49 25.38 -25.90
N CYS A 42 1.34 24.93 -26.41
CA CYS A 42 1.03 23.50 -26.52
C CYS A 42 2.09 22.72 -27.32
N ARG A 43 2.67 23.34 -28.36
CA ARG A 43 3.75 22.74 -29.17
C ARG A 43 5.09 22.54 -28.45
N ASP A 44 5.31 23.21 -27.31
CA ASP A 44 6.52 23.04 -26.51
C ASP A 44 6.35 21.99 -25.41
N ARG A 45 5.14 21.42 -25.29
CA ARG A 45 4.85 20.37 -24.32
C ARG A 45 5.33 19.03 -24.90
N PRO A 46 5.75 18.11 -24.02
CA PRO A 46 6.14 16.78 -24.45
C PRO A 46 4.94 16.03 -25.01
N ASP A 47 5.22 15.12 -25.94
CA ASP A 47 4.22 14.22 -26.46
C ASP A 47 3.75 13.24 -25.38
N LEU A 48 2.43 13.03 -25.31
CA LEU A 48 1.84 12.23 -24.25
C LEU A 48 2.28 10.76 -24.36
N GLU A 49 2.21 10.20 -25.57
CA GLU A 49 2.40 8.76 -25.79
C GLU A 49 3.88 8.37 -25.76
N THR A 50 4.73 9.19 -26.36
CA THR A 50 6.14 8.87 -26.59
C THR A 50 7.08 9.40 -25.52
N GLU A 51 6.68 10.41 -24.74
CA GLU A 51 7.55 10.99 -23.70
C GLU A 51 6.95 10.88 -22.29
N VAL A 52 5.71 11.33 -22.09
CA VAL A 52 5.11 11.38 -20.74
C VAL A 52 4.75 9.99 -20.22
N LEU A 53 4.06 9.17 -21.02
CA LEU A 53 3.63 7.84 -20.58
C LEU A 53 4.81 6.89 -20.26
N PRO A 54 5.88 6.80 -21.06
CA PRO A 54 7.04 5.98 -20.72
C PRO A 54 7.73 6.46 -19.44
N PHE A 55 7.81 7.79 -19.23
CA PHE A 55 8.34 8.37 -18.01
C PHE A 55 7.50 8.01 -16.78
N LEU A 56 6.17 8.13 -16.86
CA LEU A 56 5.27 7.75 -15.76
C LEU A 56 5.33 6.25 -15.47
N LYS A 57 5.47 5.40 -16.49
CA LYS A 57 5.69 3.95 -16.29
C LYS A 57 6.98 3.67 -15.53
N LYS A 58 8.08 4.32 -15.87
CA LYS A 58 9.36 4.22 -15.13
C LYS A 58 9.19 4.61 -13.65
N LEU A 59 8.49 5.72 -13.37
CA LEU A 59 8.22 6.14 -11.99
C LEU A 59 7.29 5.19 -11.25
N PHE A 60 6.31 4.60 -11.95
CA PHE A 60 5.43 3.59 -11.39
C PHE A 60 6.21 2.33 -11.01
N GLU A 61 7.07 1.81 -11.89
CA GLU A 61 7.92 0.66 -11.61
C GLU A 61 8.84 0.90 -10.41
N PHE A 62 9.45 2.09 -10.32
CA PHE A 62 10.21 2.53 -9.15
C PHE A 62 9.35 2.49 -7.88
N ALA A 63 8.16 3.09 -7.91
CA ALA A 63 7.26 3.10 -6.77
C ALA A 63 6.84 1.68 -6.35
N GLU A 64 6.53 0.79 -7.30
CA GLU A 64 6.18 -0.60 -7.01
C GLU A 64 7.31 -1.36 -6.32
N MET A 65 8.57 -1.14 -6.74
CA MET A 65 9.73 -1.75 -6.08
C MET A 65 9.83 -1.32 -4.62
N HIS A 66 9.63 -0.03 -4.34
CA HIS A 66 9.66 0.51 -2.98
C HIS A 66 8.45 0.07 -2.13
N VAL A 67 7.26 -0.05 -2.71
CA VAL A 67 6.05 -0.54 -2.04
C VAL A 67 6.14 -2.03 -1.71
N LYS A 68 6.76 -2.86 -2.57
CA LYS A 68 6.97 -4.30 -2.26
C LYS A 68 7.95 -4.49 -1.10
N VAL A 69 8.92 -3.59 -0.94
CA VAL A 69 9.88 -3.62 0.17
C VAL A 69 9.28 -3.05 1.47
N GLN A 70 8.40 -2.04 1.38
CA GLN A 70 7.86 -1.34 2.56
C GLN A 70 6.43 -1.76 2.97
N GLY A 71 5.65 -2.36 2.08
CA GLY A 71 4.27 -2.80 2.34
C GLY A 71 4.16 -3.90 3.39
N LYS A 72 5.22 -4.72 3.56
CA LYS A 72 5.34 -5.66 4.69
C LYS A 72 5.71 -5.00 6.02
N LEU A 73 6.20 -3.75 6.05
CA LEU A 73 6.76 -3.10 7.24
C LEU A 73 6.01 -1.83 7.70
N ARG A 74 5.18 -1.22 6.83
CA ARG A 74 4.46 0.03 7.13
C ARG A 74 2.98 -0.14 7.50
N ALA A 75 2.43 -1.34 7.41
CA ALA A 75 1.07 -1.55 7.89
C ALA A 75 1.05 -1.35 9.42
N PRO A 76 0.06 -0.65 9.99
CA PRO A 76 -0.11 -0.64 11.43
C PRO A 76 -0.23 -2.07 11.98
N SER A 77 0.27 -2.32 13.19
CA SER A 77 0.33 -3.66 13.79
C SER A 77 -1.01 -4.41 13.81
N GLN A 78 -2.13 -3.69 13.90
CA GLN A 78 -3.49 -4.25 13.84
C GLN A 78 -3.83 -4.97 12.52
N TYR A 79 -3.08 -4.75 11.45
CA TYR A 79 -3.25 -5.44 10.16
C TYR A 79 -2.46 -6.76 10.08
N PHE A 80 -1.62 -7.08 11.06
CA PHE A 80 -0.84 -8.31 11.08
C PHE A 80 -1.61 -9.44 11.75
N CYS A 81 -1.54 -10.63 11.14
CA CYS A 81 -2.07 -11.85 11.72
C CYS A 81 -1.21 -12.26 12.93
N PRO A 82 -1.80 -12.45 14.13
CA PRO A 82 -1.05 -12.89 15.30
C PRO A 82 -0.40 -14.27 15.16
N ILE A 83 -0.90 -15.12 14.25
CA ILE A 83 -0.34 -16.45 14.00
C ILE A 83 0.79 -16.39 12.96
N LEU A 84 0.54 -15.78 11.80
CA LEU A 84 1.49 -15.77 10.68
C LEU A 84 2.55 -14.68 10.79
N GLN A 85 2.29 -13.64 11.59
CA GLN A 85 3.13 -12.43 11.65
C GLN A 85 3.31 -11.76 10.27
N GLU A 86 2.30 -11.89 9.42
CA GLU A 86 2.20 -11.25 8.11
C GLU A 86 0.91 -10.41 8.02
N VAL A 87 0.87 -9.45 7.11
CA VAL A 87 -0.33 -8.65 6.86
C VAL A 87 -1.47 -9.54 6.38
N MET A 88 -2.66 -9.38 6.96
CA MET A 88 -3.85 -10.17 6.63
C MET A 88 -4.40 -9.80 5.26
N GLU A 89 -4.62 -10.81 4.42
CA GLU A 89 -5.34 -10.68 3.15
C GLU A 89 -6.83 -10.99 3.31
N ASP A 90 -7.16 -11.98 4.15
CA ASP A 90 -8.54 -12.41 4.44
C ASP A 90 -8.83 -12.40 5.96
N PRO A 91 -8.93 -11.21 6.58
CA PRO A 91 -9.10 -11.05 8.03
C PRO A 91 -10.44 -11.60 8.54
N HIS A 92 -10.39 -12.44 9.58
CA HIS A 92 -11.54 -13.00 10.28
C HIS A 92 -11.40 -12.89 11.80
N ILE A 93 -12.49 -12.51 12.47
CA ILE A 93 -12.60 -12.45 13.93
C ILE A 93 -12.93 -13.84 14.50
N ALA A 94 -12.20 -14.25 15.54
CA ALA A 94 -12.51 -15.43 16.35
C ALA A 94 -13.28 -15.07 17.63
N ALA A 95 -13.71 -16.09 18.40
CA ALA A 95 -14.51 -15.92 19.61
C ALA A 95 -13.82 -15.13 20.74
N ASP A 96 -12.51 -14.96 20.68
CA ASP A 96 -11.72 -14.16 21.61
C ASP A 96 -11.65 -12.67 21.22
N GLY A 97 -12.27 -12.27 20.12
CA GLY A 97 -12.32 -10.90 19.61
C GLY A 97 -11.10 -10.48 18.79
N PHE A 98 -10.11 -11.34 18.61
CA PHE A 98 -8.94 -11.04 17.79
C PHE A 98 -9.21 -11.36 16.31
N THR A 99 -8.57 -10.59 15.43
CA THR A 99 -8.62 -10.81 13.98
C THR A 99 -7.38 -11.57 13.54
N TYR A 100 -7.59 -12.58 12.69
CA TYR A 100 -6.56 -13.46 12.15
C TYR A 100 -6.72 -13.59 10.64
N GLU A 101 -5.64 -13.96 9.96
CA GLU A 101 -5.73 -14.47 8.60
C GLU A 101 -6.55 -15.76 8.58
N HIS A 102 -7.59 -15.82 7.74
CA HIS A 102 -8.56 -16.91 7.73
C HIS A 102 -7.92 -18.29 7.61
N ARG A 103 -6.98 -18.46 6.66
CA ARG A 103 -6.29 -19.75 6.47
C ARG A 103 -5.53 -20.20 7.72
N ALA A 104 -4.97 -19.26 8.48
CA ALA A 104 -4.17 -19.55 9.65
C ALA A 104 -5.05 -19.94 10.84
N MET A 105 -6.11 -19.18 11.09
CA MET A 105 -7.01 -19.48 12.20
C MET A 105 -7.81 -20.74 11.95
N LYS A 106 -8.23 -21.00 10.71
CA LYS A 106 -8.90 -22.25 10.33
C LYS A 106 -8.02 -23.47 10.63
N ALA A 107 -6.77 -23.45 10.17
CA ALA A 107 -5.81 -24.52 10.46
C ALA A 107 -5.51 -24.68 11.96
N TRP A 108 -5.57 -23.59 12.73
CA TRP A 108 -5.38 -23.61 14.17
C TRP A 108 -6.53 -24.30 14.91
N VAL A 109 -7.79 -23.90 14.62
CA VAL A 109 -8.98 -24.45 15.30
C VAL A 109 -9.24 -25.92 14.99
N ASP A 110 -8.75 -26.41 13.84
CA ASP A 110 -8.80 -27.83 13.48
C ASP A 110 -8.02 -28.72 14.46
N ARG A 111 -7.02 -28.16 15.17
CA ARG A 111 -6.13 -28.90 16.08
C ARG A 111 -6.22 -28.44 17.54
N HIS A 112 -6.77 -27.26 17.78
CA HIS A 112 -6.78 -26.62 19.09
C HIS A 112 -8.13 -25.96 19.37
N ASN A 113 -8.53 -25.93 20.64
CA ASN A 113 -9.73 -25.21 21.08
C ASN A 113 -9.41 -23.99 21.95
N VAL A 114 -8.17 -23.49 21.90
CA VAL A 114 -7.68 -22.34 22.67
C VAL A 114 -7.29 -21.18 21.76
N SER A 115 -7.35 -19.96 22.27
CA SER A 115 -6.91 -18.75 21.58
C SER A 115 -5.38 -18.78 21.33
N PRO A 116 -4.92 -18.45 20.12
CA PRO A 116 -3.49 -18.25 19.85
C PRO A 116 -2.88 -17.12 20.70
N VAL A 117 -3.67 -16.10 21.05
CA VAL A 117 -3.22 -14.89 21.75
C VAL A 117 -3.38 -15.02 23.25
N THR A 118 -4.61 -15.27 23.72
CA THR A 118 -4.93 -15.26 25.15
C THR A 118 -4.67 -16.60 25.83
N LYS A 119 -4.48 -17.68 25.06
CA LYS A 119 -4.35 -19.07 25.53
C LYS A 119 -5.57 -19.63 26.27
N HIS A 120 -6.66 -18.88 26.37
CA HIS A 120 -7.92 -19.36 26.95
C HIS A 120 -8.71 -20.17 25.93
N ARG A 121 -9.58 -21.06 26.41
CA ARG A 121 -10.48 -21.84 25.55
C ARG A 121 -11.43 -20.91 24.78
N LEU A 122 -11.51 -21.11 23.46
CA LEU A 122 -12.45 -20.39 22.61
C LEU A 122 -13.88 -20.82 22.94
N GLN A 123 -14.80 -19.87 23.07
CA GLN A 123 -16.22 -20.16 23.34
C GLN A 123 -16.87 -20.90 22.16
N HIS A 124 -16.47 -20.56 20.93
CA HIS A 124 -16.86 -21.23 19.70
C HIS A 124 -15.73 -21.17 18.66
N GLN A 125 -15.83 -21.99 17.62
CA GLN A 125 -14.86 -22.03 16.51
C GLN A 125 -15.35 -21.29 15.25
N MET A 126 -16.53 -20.67 15.28
CA MET A 126 -16.99 -19.85 14.17
C MET A 126 -16.08 -18.64 13.96
N LEU A 127 -15.74 -18.38 12.70
CA LEU A 127 -14.92 -17.25 12.27
C LEU A 127 -15.80 -16.27 11.49
N THR A 128 -15.73 -14.99 11.84
CA THR A 128 -16.54 -13.94 11.20
C THR A 128 -15.68 -13.05 10.31
N PRO A 129 -15.97 -12.89 9.01
CA PRO A 129 -15.20 -12.01 8.13
C PRO A 129 -15.15 -10.56 8.66
N ASN A 130 -13.96 -9.95 8.68
CA ASN A 130 -13.75 -8.59 9.16
C ASN A 130 -13.17 -7.67 8.08
N ARG A 131 -14.07 -7.04 7.31
CA ARG A 131 -13.69 -6.18 6.19
C ARG A 131 -12.99 -4.88 6.60
N THR A 132 -13.04 -4.49 7.87
CA THR A 132 -12.38 -3.27 8.37
C THR A 132 -10.86 -3.34 8.26
N TYR A 133 -10.27 -4.53 8.43
CA TYR A 133 -8.82 -4.74 8.34
C TYR A 133 -8.38 -5.36 7.03
N ALA A 134 -9.28 -5.49 6.05
CA ALA A 134 -8.90 -5.94 4.71
C ALA A 134 -8.15 -4.79 4.02
N LEU A 135 -6.90 -5.01 3.59
CA LEU A 135 -6.18 -3.98 2.88
C LEU A 135 -6.92 -3.62 1.58
N PRO A 136 -7.12 -2.32 1.28
CA PRO A 136 -7.87 -1.87 0.10
C PRO A 136 -7.15 -2.15 -1.24
N TYR A 137 -5.96 -2.75 -1.22
CA TYR A 137 -5.12 -2.98 -2.41
C TYR A 137 -5.66 -4.04 -3.39
N LYS A 138 -6.87 -4.56 -3.19
CA LYS A 138 -7.58 -5.36 -4.21
C LYS A 138 -8.91 -4.72 -4.64
N ILE A 139 -8.87 -3.47 -5.10
CA ILE A 139 -9.81 -3.04 -6.15
C ILE A 139 -9.25 -3.54 -7.49
N GLY A 140 -9.52 -4.82 -7.79
CA GLY A 140 -9.04 -5.46 -9.02
C GLY A 140 -9.32 -6.95 -9.16
N GLY A 141 -10.19 -7.52 -8.32
CA GLY A 141 -10.60 -8.92 -8.42
C GLY A 141 -12.09 -9.02 -8.64
N HIS A 142 -12.49 -9.44 -9.83
CA HIS A 142 -13.87 -9.78 -10.22
C HIS A 142 -14.73 -10.30 -9.06
N VAL A 143 -15.79 -9.55 -8.72
CA VAL A 143 -16.94 -10.12 -8.02
C VAL A 143 -17.56 -11.14 -8.98
N LYS A 144 -17.28 -12.43 -8.77
CA LYS A 144 -18.16 -13.47 -9.30
C LYS A 144 -19.43 -13.44 -8.46
N THR A 145 -20.44 -12.73 -8.94
CA THR A 145 -21.82 -12.99 -8.56
C THR A 145 -22.22 -14.31 -9.22
N SER A 146 -22.25 -15.40 -8.45
CA SER A 146 -22.97 -16.60 -8.82
C SER A 146 -24.46 -16.38 -8.59
N ALA A 147 -25.23 -16.57 -9.66
CA ALA A 147 -26.68 -16.75 -9.65
C ALA A 147 -27.09 -18.03 -8.92
#